data_AF-A0A0A0LY85-F1
#
_entry.id   AF-A0A0A0LY85-F1
#
_cell.length_a   1.000
_cell.length_b   1.000
_cell.length_c   1.000
_cell.angle_alpha   90.00
_cell.angle_beta   90.00
_cell.angle_gamma   90.00
#
_symmetry.space_group_name_H-M   'P 1'
#
loop_
_entity.id
_entity.type
_entity.pdbx_description
1 polymer ?
#
loop_
_entity_poly.entity_id
_entity_poly.type
_entity_poly.pdbx_seq_one_letter_code
_entity_poly.pdbx_strand_id
1 'polypeptide(L)'
;MGDNCEYEVAAKVEKIYDLAYSRAKEMLGKNRQVLEKFVEELLEFEILTGKVLERLIETNGGIREKEPFFLSEYYDREVYYMLFSVYL
;
A
#
# COMPACT_ATOMS: atom_id res chain seq x y z
N MET A 1 -1.14 1.01 38.09
CA MET A 1 -0.99 1.96 36.95
C MET A 1 0.25 1.54 36.20
N GLY A 2 0.08 0.85 35.08
CA GLY A 2 1.17 0.25 34.28
C GLY A 2 0.65 -0.35 32.96
N ASP A 3 -0.56 -0.95 32.99
CA ASP A 3 -1.12 -1.64 31.82
C ASP A 3 -1.51 -0.74 30.63
N ASN A 4 -2.00 0.50 30.85
CA ASN A 4 -2.54 1.30 29.74
C ASN A 4 -1.52 1.67 28.66
N CYS A 5 -0.23 1.81 29.02
CA CYS A 5 0.78 2.27 28.07
C CYS A 5 1.09 1.18 27.02
N GLU A 6 1.12 -0.08 27.43
CA GLU A 6 1.37 -1.22 26.54
C GLU A 6 0.22 -1.41 25.54
N TYR A 7 -1.03 -1.32 26.01
CA TYR A 7 -2.20 -1.37 25.14
C TYR A 7 -2.26 -0.19 24.15
N GLU A 8 -1.89 1.02 24.58
CA GLU A 8 -1.83 2.18 23.70
C GLU A 8 -0.74 2.06 22.62
N VAL A 9 0.43 1.52 22.97
CA VAL A 9 1.51 1.27 22.01
C VAL A 9 1.10 0.16 21.04
N ALA A 10 0.54 -0.95 21.52
CA ALA A 10 0.06 -2.04 20.68
C ALA A 10 -0.99 -1.55 19.67
N ALA A 11 -1.98 -0.78 20.13
CA ALA A 11 -3.01 -0.21 19.27
C ALA A 11 -2.46 0.77 18.22
N LYS A 12 -1.42 1.55 18.55
CA LYS A 12 -0.76 2.43 17.58
C LYS A 12 0.04 1.64 16.54
N VAL A 13 0.72 0.58 16.95
CA VAL A 13 1.49 -0.30 16.06
C VAL A 13 0.55 -1.02 15.09
N GLU A 14 -0.53 -1.60 15.59
CA GLU A 14 -1.57 -2.25 14.77
C GLU A 14 -2.13 -1.28 13.71
N LYS A 15 -2.48 -0.06 14.11
CA LYS A 15 -2.92 0.99 13.17
C LYS A 15 -1.88 1.30 12.09
N ILE A 16 -0.60 1.39 12.43
CA ILE A 16 0.45 1.64 11.43
C ILE A 16 0.52 0.49 10.42
N TYR A 17 0.39 -0.76 10.88
CA TYR A 17 0.35 -1.92 10.01
C TYR A 17 -0.87 -1.89 9.07
N ASP A 18 -2.05 -1.59 9.59
CA ASP A 18 -3.28 -1.54 8.79
C ASP A 18 -3.23 -0.44 7.73
N LEU A 19 -2.68 0.73 8.07
CA LEU A 19 -2.48 1.83 7.13
C LEU A 19 -1.46 1.47 6.04
N ALA A 20 -0.34 0.86 6.43
CA ALA A 20 0.67 0.39 5.48
C ALA A 20 0.12 -0.69 4.53
N TYR A 21 -0.66 -1.64 5.07
CA TYR A 21 -1.32 -2.68 4.29
C TYR A 21 -2.33 -2.08 3.30
N SER A 22 -3.18 -1.17 3.77
CA SER A 22 -4.18 -0.49 2.94
C SER A 22 -3.53 0.31 1.81
N ARG A 23 -2.45 1.04 2.10
CA ARG A 23 -1.67 1.77 1.10
C ARG A 23 -1.06 0.82 0.07
N ALA A 24 -0.41 -0.25 0.51
CA ALA A 24 0.18 -1.24 -0.39
C ALA A 24 -0.89 -1.87 -1.29
N LYS A 25 -2.05 -2.25 -0.74
CA LYS A 25 -3.17 -2.81 -1.49
C LYS A 25 -3.69 -1.82 -2.54
N GLU A 26 -3.85 -0.54 -2.19
CA GLU A 26 -4.28 0.48 -3.16
C GLU A 26 -3.24 0.65 -4.28
N MET A 27 -1.96 0.70 -3.95
CA MET A 27 -0.87 0.83 -4.92
C MET A 27 -0.80 -0.36 -5.88
N LEU A 28 -0.96 -1.58 -5.36
CA LEU A 28 -1.05 -2.79 -6.18
C LEU A 28 -2.28 -2.74 -7.09
N GLY A 29 -3.43 -2.31 -6.55
CA GLY A 29 -4.66 -2.15 -7.32
C GLY A 29 -4.53 -1.16 -8.48
N LYS A 30 -3.93 0.00 -8.23
CA LYS A 30 -3.64 1.03 -9.25
C LYS A 30 -2.65 0.54 -10.32
N ASN A 31 -1.73 -0.35 -9.96
CA ASN A 31 -0.72 -0.92 -10.85
C ASN A 31 -1.08 -2.30 -11.42
N ARG A 32 -2.33 -2.76 -11.26
CA ARG A 32 -2.74 -4.13 -11.63
C ARG A 32 -2.30 -4.53 -13.04
N GLN A 33 -2.50 -3.67 -14.03
CA GLN A 33 -2.12 -3.96 -15.43
C GLN A 33 -0.61 -4.22 -15.59
N VAL A 34 0.23 -3.46 -14.88
CA VAL A 34 1.68 -3.66 -14.90
C VAL A 34 2.08 -4.93 -14.17
N LEU A 35 1.41 -5.24 -13.05
CA LEU A 35 1.63 -6.48 -12.30
C LEU A 35 1.23 -7.72 -13.12
N GLU A 36 0.20 -7.65 -13.95
CA GLU A 36 -0.16 -8.72 -14.88
C GLU A 36 0.98 -8.97 -15.89
N LYS A 37 1.64 -7.92 -16.39
CA LYS A 37 2.87 -8.05 -17.20
C LYS A 37 4.06 -8.60 -16.40
N PHE A 38 4.16 -8.20 -15.14
CA PHE A 38 4.86 -8.89 -14.05
C PHE A 38 4.84 -10.41 -14.19
N VAL A 39 3.63 -10.92 -14.06
CA VAL A 39 3.34 -12.35 -13.97
C VAL A 39 3.58 -13.04 -15.31
N GLU A 40 3.17 -12.44 -16.43
CA GLU A 40 3.41 -12.99 -17.78
C GLU A 40 4.91 -13.25 -18.02
N GLU A 41 5.76 -12.25 -17.73
CA GLU A 41 7.20 -12.36 -17.95
C GLU A 41 7.87 -13.32 -16.95
N LEU A 42 7.41 -13.38 -15.69
CA LEU A 42 7.89 -14.37 -14.73
C LEU A 42 7.51 -15.80 -15.11
N LEU A 43 6.36 -16.02 -15.75
CA LEU A 43 5.95 -17.33 -16.24
C LEU A 43 6.79 -17.78 -17.44
N GLU A 44 7.26 -16.84 -18.27
CA GLU A 44 8.08 -17.14 -19.46
C GLU A 44 9.58 -17.29 -19.12
N PHE A 45 10.12 -16.41 -18.28
CA PHE A 45 11.57 -16.30 -18.05
C PHE A 45 12.03 -16.73 -16.65
N GLU A 46 11.11 -17.05 -15.74
CA GLU A 46 11.31 -17.41 -14.31
C GLU A 46 11.96 -16.31 -13.43
N ILE A 47 12.71 -15.37 -14.03
CA ILE A 47 13.48 -14.34 -13.35
C ILE A 47 13.30 -13.00 -14.06
N LEU A 48 13.04 -11.94 -13.29
CA LEU A 48 13.07 -10.57 -13.78
C LEU A 48 14.21 -9.78 -13.12
N THR A 49 14.96 -9.07 -13.95
CA THR A 49 15.97 -8.12 -13.47
C THR A 49 15.36 -6.75 -13.22
N GLY A 50 16.02 -5.93 -12.39
CA GLY A 50 15.57 -4.55 -12.15
C GLY A 50 15.37 -3.72 -13.43
N LYS A 51 16.24 -3.90 -14.43
CA LYS A 51 16.11 -3.22 -15.74
C LYS A 51 14.87 -3.63 -16.52
N VAL A 52 14.45 -4.89 -16.40
CA VAL A 52 13.24 -5.40 -17.05
C VAL A 52 12.01 -4.84 -16.33
N LEU A 53 12.01 -4.82 -15.00
CA LEU A 53 10.95 -4.22 -14.20
C LEU A 53 10.76 -2.73 -14.52
N GLU A 54 11.86 -1.96 -14.58
CA GLU A 54 11.82 -0.53 -14.95
C GLU A 54 11.19 -0.32 -16.33
N ARG A 55 11.62 -1.10 -17.33
CA ARG A 55 11.08 -1.03 -18.69
C ARG A 55 9.59 -1.37 -18.73
N LEU A 56 9.17 -2.41 -18.01
CA LEU A 56 7.77 -2.84 -17.97
C LEU A 56 6.89 -1.79 -17.28
N ILE A 57 7.38 -1.14 -16.23
CA ILE A 57 6.68 -0.01 -15.59
C ILE A 57 6.52 1.15 -16.58
N GLU A 58 7.60 1.56 -17.25
CA GLU A 58 7.56 2.68 -18.19
C GLU A 58 6.65 2.43 -19.40
N THR A 59 6.72 1.22 -19.96
CA THR A 59 5.97 0.86 -21.17
C THR A 59 4.47 0.69 -20.90
N ASN A 60 4.11 0.26 -19.69
CA ASN A 60 2.73 -0.05 -19.33
C ASN A 60 2.08 1.01 -18.42
N GLY A 61 2.73 2.18 -18.26
CA GLY A 61 2.17 3.32 -17.52
C GLY A 61 2.09 3.11 -16.01
N GLY A 62 3.01 2.35 -15.43
CA GLY A 62 3.01 2.06 -13.99
C GLY A 62 3.25 3.31 -13.14
N ILE A 63 2.49 3.42 -12.07
CA ILE A 63 2.54 4.51 -11.10
C ILE A 63 3.61 4.17 -10.06
N ARG A 64 4.64 5.00 -10.00
CA ARG A 64 5.69 4.96 -8.97
C ARG A 64 5.40 6.04 -7.93
N GLU A 65 5.40 5.67 -6.67
CA GLU A 65 5.47 6.65 -5.59
C GLU A 65 6.85 7.30 -5.59
N LYS A 66 6.89 8.62 -5.39
CA LYS A 66 8.15 9.33 -5.13
C LYS A 66 8.39 9.36 -3.63
N GLU A 67 9.62 9.09 -3.24
CA GLU A 67 10.07 9.32 -1.87
C GLU A 67 10.10 10.83 -1.55
N PRO A 68 9.75 11.24 -0.32
CA PRO A 68 9.22 10.40 0.76
C PRO A 68 7.73 10.08 0.57
N PHE A 69 7.33 8.81 0.75
CA PHE A 69 5.92 8.43 0.81
C PHE A 69 5.39 8.56 2.25
N PHE A 70 4.14 9.00 2.39
CA PHE A 70 3.51 9.20 3.69
C PHE A 70 2.30 8.28 3.85
N LEU A 71 2.20 7.62 5.01
CA LEU A 71 1.00 6.87 5.40
C LEU A 71 -0.14 7.79 5.85
N SER A 72 0.13 9.09 6.01
CA SER A 72 -0.75 10.00 6.75
C SER A 72 -2.00 10.47 6.00
N GLU A 73 -2.03 10.40 4.67
CA GLU A 73 -3.26 10.69 3.91
C GLU A 73 -4.39 9.68 4.20
N TYR A 74 -4.11 8.55 4.86
CA TYR A 74 -5.12 7.58 5.29
C TYR A 74 -5.62 7.82 6.72
N TYR A 75 -4.92 8.61 7.55
CA TYR A 75 -5.41 8.98 8.88
C TYR A 75 -6.70 9.80 8.77
N ASP A 76 -6.75 10.77 7.85
CA ASP A 76 -7.95 11.61 7.66
C ASP A 76 -9.11 10.78 7.09
N ARG A 77 -8.81 9.84 6.18
CA ARG A 77 -9.84 9.05 5.49
C ARG A 77 -10.64 8.16 6.45
N GLU A 78 -10.00 7.58 7.47
CA GLU A 78 -10.71 6.82 8.51
C GLU A 78 -11.57 7.67 9.43
N VAL A 79 -11.15 8.91 9.75
CA VAL A 79 -12.01 9.86 10.49
C VAL A 79 -13.28 10.14 9.70
N TYR A 80 -13.17 10.31 8.38
CA TYR A 80 -14.34 10.45 7.50
C TYR A 80 -15.22 9.20 7.47
N TYR A 81 -14.67 7.98 7.41
CA TYR A 81 -15.47 6.74 7.42
C TYR A 81 -16.13 6.45 8.77
N MET A 82 -15.47 6.74 9.90
CA MET A 82 -16.09 6.65 11.23
C MET A 82 -17.22 7.66 11.39
N LEU A 83 -17.02 8.91 10.94
CA LEU A 83 -18.08 9.90 10.93
C LEU A 83 -19.26 9.42 10.05
N PHE A 84 -19.00 8.96 8.83
CA PHE A 84 -20.07 8.47 7.94
C PHE A 84 -20.88 7.31 8.51
N SER A 85 -20.26 6.42 9.28
CA SER A 85 -20.92 5.26 9.90
C SER A 85 -21.72 5.60 11.16
N VAL A 86 -21.50 6.78 11.75
CA VAL A 86 -22.24 7.27 12.93
C VAL A 86 -23.45 8.12 12.53
N TYR A 87 -23.50 8.64 11.29
CA TYR A 87 -24.57 9.49 10.77
C TYR A 87 -25.59 8.75 9.86
N LEU A 88 -25.51 7.42 9.76
CA LEU A 88 -26.44 6.53 9.02
C LEU A 88 -27.11 5.55 9.99
#